data_AF-A0A1H3YNI8-F1
#
_entry.id   AF-A0A1H3YNI8-F1
#
_cell.length_a   1.000
_cell.length_b   1.000
_cell.length_c   1.000
_cell.angle_alpha   90.00
_cell.angle_beta   90.00
_cell.angle_gamma   90.00
#
_symmetry.space_group_name_H-M   'P 1'
#
loop_
_entity.id
_entity.type
_entity.pdbx_description
1 polymer ?
#
loop_
_entity_poly.entity_id
_entity_poly.type
_entity_poly.pdbx_seq_one_letter_code
_entity_poly.pdbx_strand_id
1 'polypeptide(L)'
;MKKIQEIRNVIAKTILWLLGIIIITSVFWGFILQGFNLNTSPAKDLTRTHYELISISFIFMLGAIFYNRILDSLVSILEFLSKKLTSK
;
A
#
# COMPACT_ATOMS: atom_id res chain seq x y z
N MET A 1 12.88 19.50 14.95
CA MET A 1 12.05 18.27 15.03
C MET A 1 11.00 18.19 13.93
N LYS A 2 10.18 19.23 13.67
CA LYS A 2 9.17 19.23 12.59
C LYS A 2 9.71 18.82 11.20
N LYS A 3 10.84 19.38 10.77
CA LYS A 3 11.47 19.01 9.48
C LYS A 3 11.83 17.52 9.35
N ILE A 4 12.29 16.87 10.41
CA ILE A 4 12.66 15.44 10.38
C ILE A 4 11.40 14.58 10.22
N GLN A 5 10.32 14.97 10.88
CA GLN A 5 9.03 14.29 10.81
C GLN A 5 8.37 14.45 9.43
N GLU A 6 8.48 15.63 8.83
CA GLU A 6 8.06 15.88 7.44
C GLU A 6 8.83 15.00 6.44
N ILE A 7 10.17 14.95 6.55
CA ILE A 7 11.01 14.12 5.69
C ILE A 7 10.62 12.64 5.83
N ARG A 8 10.47 12.15 7.07
CA ARG A 8 10.04 10.77 7.33
C ARG A 8 8.69 10.46 6.69
N ASN A 9 7.73 11.37 6.78
CA ASN A 9 6.40 11.18 6.21
C ASN A 9 6.45 11.16 4.68
N VAL A 10 7.26 12.02 4.05
CA VAL A 10 7.47 11.99 2.60
C VAL A 10 8.07 10.65 2.17
N ILE A 11 9.11 10.18 2.85
CA ILE A 11 9.75 8.88 2.55
C ILE A 11 8.74 7.74 2.67
N ALA A 12 7.95 7.69 3.75
CA ALA A 12 6.95 6.64 3.95
C ALA A 12 5.89 6.62 2.84
N LYS A 13 5.37 7.79 2.46
CA LYS A 13 4.43 7.92 1.34
C LYS A 13 5.03 7.44 0.03
N THR A 14 6.27 7.85 -0.26
CA THR A 14 6.96 7.45 -1.49
C THR A 14 7.17 5.94 -1.55
N ILE A 15 7.57 5.30 -0.45
CA ILE A 15 7.74 3.84 -0.39
C ILE A 15 6.41 3.13 -0.66
N LEU A 16 5.34 3.54 0.02
CA LEU A 16 4.00 2.97 -0.19
C LEU A 16 3.54 3.12 -1.65
N TRP A 17 3.79 4.28 -2.24
CA TRP A 17 3.42 4.53 -3.63
C TRP A 17 4.23 3.65 -4.60
N LEU A 18 5.55 3.54 -4.40
CA LEU A 18 6.43 2.67 -5.20
C LEU A 18 6.04 1.21 -5.11
N LEU A 19 5.70 0.70 -3.92
CA LEU A 19 5.21 -0.67 -3.75
C LEU A 19 3.95 -0.91 -4.59
N GLY A 20 3.01 0.03 -4.56
CA GLY A 20 1.80 -0.03 -5.38
C GLY A 20 2.11 -0.12 -6.88
N ILE A 21 3.00 0.75 -7.38
CA ILE A 21 3.41 0.75 -8.79
C ILE A 21 4.09 -0.56 -9.18
N ILE A 22 5.06 -1.03 -8.39
CA ILE A 22 5.85 -2.22 -8.72
C ILE A 22 4.92 -3.43 -8.90
N ILE A 23 3.96 -3.60 -7.99
CA ILE A 23 2.99 -4.69 -8.06
C ILE A 23 2.10 -4.54 -9.30
N ILE A 24 1.57 -3.34 -9.59
CA ILE A 24 0.76 -3.10 -10.80
C ILE A 24 1.54 -3.40 -12.07
N THR A 25 2.77 -2.89 -12.19
CA THR A 25 3.62 -3.09 -13.36
C THR A 25 3.97 -4.56 -13.54
N SER A 26 4.25 -5.28 -12.44
CA SER A 26 4.52 -6.72 -12.48
C SER A 26 3.29 -7.52 -12.94
N VAL A 27 2.10 -7.18 -12.44
CA VAL A 27 0.83 -7.78 -12.88
C VAL A 27 0.58 -7.50 -14.37
N PHE A 28 0.80 -6.26 -14.81
CA PHE A 28 0.61 -5.86 -16.19
C PHE A 28 1.56 -6.59 -17.14
N TRP A 29 2.83 -6.75 -16.72
CA TRP A 29 3.81 -7.53 -17.47
C TRP A 29 3.40 -9.00 -17.59
N GLY A 30 2.85 -9.59 -16.52
CA GLY A 30 2.28 -10.94 -16.54
C GLY A 30 1.16 -11.09 -17.59
N PHE A 31 0.25 -10.11 -17.67
CA PHE A 31 -0.80 -10.10 -18.69
C PHE A 31 -0.26 -9.96 -20.11
N ILE A 32 0.75 -9.12 -20.34
CA ILE A 32 1.39 -8.98 -21.65
C ILE A 32 2.02 -10.32 -22.08
N LEU A 33 2.81 -10.95 -21.21
CA LEU A 33 3.42 -12.25 -21.50
C LEU A 33 2.38 -13.32 -21.81
N GLN A 34 1.23 -13.29 -21.13
CA GLN A 34 0.12 -14.19 -21.41
C GLN A 34 -0.53 -13.90 -22.76
N GLY A 35 -0.75 -12.63 -23.11
CA GLY A 35 -1.34 -12.23 -24.40
C GLY A 35 -0.49 -12.66 -25.60
N PHE A 36 0.83 -12.65 -25.45
CA PHE A 36 1.75 -13.14 -26.49
C PHE A 36 2.03 -14.65 -26.41
N ASN A 37 1.39 -15.39 -25.49
CA ASN A 37 1.65 -16.80 -25.21
C ASN A 37 3.16 -17.10 -24.97
N LEU A 38 3.89 -16.11 -24.46
CA LEU A 38 5.31 -16.20 -24.10
C LEU A 38 5.50 -16.76 -22.68
N ASN A 39 4.39 -16.97 -21.96
CA ASN A 39 4.44 -17.49 -20.61
C ASN A 39 4.68 -19.01 -20.64
N THR A 40 5.90 -19.43 -20.32
CA THR A 40 6.30 -20.84 -20.25
C THR A 40 5.87 -21.50 -18.94
N SER A 41 5.30 -20.74 -18.01
CA SER A 41 4.82 -21.27 -16.74
C SER A 41 3.51 -22.04 -16.93
N PRO A 42 3.41 -23.28 -16.42
CA PRO A 42 2.18 -24.08 -16.45
C PRO A 42 1.04 -23.50 -15.57
N ALA A 43 1.31 -22.44 -14.80
CA ALA A 43 0.33 -21.69 -14.05
C ALA A 43 -0.61 -20.90 -14.98
N LYS A 44 -1.50 -21.58 -15.71
CA LYS A 44 -2.54 -20.94 -16.54
C LYS A 44 -3.65 -20.31 -15.70
N ASP A 45 -3.84 -20.74 -14.46
CA ASP A 45 -4.87 -20.21 -13.54
C ASP A 45 -4.31 -19.08 -12.67
N LEU A 46 -4.10 -17.94 -13.31
CA LEU A 46 -3.51 -16.76 -12.70
C LEU A 46 -4.54 -15.65 -12.40
N THR A 47 -5.81 -15.81 -12.75
CA THR A 47 -6.78 -14.70 -12.72
C THR A 47 -7.03 -14.14 -11.32
N ARG A 48 -7.33 -14.99 -10.34
CA ARG A 48 -7.70 -14.54 -8.99
C ARG A 48 -6.56 -13.81 -8.27
N THR A 49 -5.36 -14.38 -8.29
CA THR A 49 -4.19 -13.81 -7.61
C THR A 49 -3.81 -12.44 -8.18
N HIS A 50 -3.97 -12.22 -9.50
CA HIS A 50 -3.70 -10.91 -10.09
C HIS A 50 -4.72 -9.84 -9.66
N TYR A 51 -6.01 -10.17 -9.56
CA TYR A 51 -7.02 -9.23 -9.06
C TYR A 51 -6.79 -8.86 -7.59
N GLU A 52 -6.37 -9.83 -6.76
CA GLU A 52 -5.98 -9.58 -5.38
C GLU A 52 -4.75 -8.67 -5.30
N LEU A 53 -3.72 -8.91 -6.13
CA LEU A 53 -2.52 -8.06 -6.21
C LEU A 53 -2.83 -6.63 -6.67
N ILE A 54 -3.70 -6.45 -7.68
CA ILE A 54 -4.15 -5.12 -8.12
C ILE A 54 -4.87 -4.39 -6.98
N SER A 55 -5.73 -5.10 -6.23
CA SER A 55 -6.43 -4.52 -5.10
C SER A 55 -5.46 -4.07 -4.00
N ILE A 56 -4.45 -4.90 -3.70
CA ILE A 56 -3.37 -4.56 -2.75
C ILE A 56 -2.57 -3.35 -3.22
N SER A 57 -2.22 -3.27 -4.51
CA SER A 57 -1.56 -2.08 -5.07
C SER A 57 -2.36 -0.81 -4.84
N PHE A 58 -3.68 -0.89 -5.09
CA PHE A 58 -4.56 0.25 -4.93
C PHE A 58 -4.63 0.69 -3.46
N ILE A 59 -4.68 -0.26 -2.53
CA ILE A 59 -4.62 0.00 -1.08
C ILE A 59 -3.31 0.68 -0.72
N PHE A 60 -2.16 0.27 -1.25
CA PHE A 60 -0.88 0.92 -0.98
C PHE A 60 -0.83 2.36 -1.53
N MET A 61 -1.35 2.59 -2.73
CA MET A 61 -1.42 3.94 -3.30
C MET A 61 -2.37 4.84 -2.51
N LEU A 62 -3.56 4.36 -2.15
CA LEU A 62 -4.51 5.08 -1.29
C LEU A 62 -3.91 5.34 0.09
N GLY A 63 -3.23 4.35 0.67
CA GLY A 63 -2.52 4.44 1.93
C GLY A 63 -1.47 5.55 1.91
N ALA A 64 -0.72 5.72 0.82
CA ALA A 64 0.22 6.83 0.65
C ALA A 64 -0.49 8.20 0.57
N ILE A 65 -1.61 8.29 -0.15
CA ILE A 65 -2.40 9.53 -0.29
C ILE A 65 -2.98 9.95 1.06
N PHE A 66 -3.58 9.01 1.79
CA PHE A 66 -4.26 9.25 3.06
C PHE A 66 -3.35 9.06 4.29
N TYR A 67 -2.06 8.79 4.10
CA TYR A 67 -1.11 8.44 5.17
C TYR A 67 -1.16 9.40 6.37
N ASN A 68 -1.15 10.71 6.12
CA ASN A 68 -1.19 11.70 7.21
C ASN A 68 -2.53 11.64 7.97
N ARG A 69 -3.66 11.51 7.26
CA ARG A 69 -4.99 11.42 7.89
C ARG A 69 -5.14 10.14 8.72
N ILE A 70 -4.54 9.03 8.27
CA ILE A 70 -4.48 7.78 9.03
C ILE A 70 -3.67 7.97 10.30
N LEU A 71 -2.48 8.58 10.22
CA LEU A 71 -1.67 8.87 11.40
C LEU A 71 -2.40 9.77 12.40
N ASP A 72 -3.04 10.84 11.93
CA ASP A 72 -3.79 11.76 12.80
C ASP A 72 -4.94 11.03 13.52
N SER A 73 -5.64 10.15 12.80
CA SER A 73 -6.72 9.33 13.37
C SER A 73 -6.20 8.35 14.42
N LEU A 74 -5.06 7.70 14.16
CA LEU A 74 -4.44 6.76 15.10
C LEU A 74 -3.96 7.47 16.37
N VAL A 75 -3.33 8.64 16.23
CA VAL A 75 -2.90 9.45 17.38
C VAL A 75 -4.11 9.85 18.23
N SER A 76 -5.20 10.31 17.60
CA SER A 76 -6.43 10.67 18.30
C SER A 76 -7.04 9.51 19.09
N ILE A 77 -7.08 8.30 18.48
CA ILE A 77 -7.56 7.09 19.16
C ILE A 77 -6.67 6.73 20.34
N LEU A 78 -5.35 6.80 20.17
CA LEU A 78 -4.40 6.51 21.25
C LEU A 78 -4.53 7.50 22.42
N GLU A 79 -4.71 8.79 22.13
CA GLU A 79 -4.97 9.81 23.16
C GLU A 79 -6.26 9.54 23.93
N PHE A 80 -7.33 9.17 23.21
CA PHE A 80 -8.61 8.79 23.84
C PHE A 80 -8.45 7.57 24.75
N LEU A 81 -7.78 6.52 24.28
CA LEU A 81 -7.54 5.31 25.07
C LEU A 81 -6.65 5.59 26.29
N SER A 82 -5.60 6.39 26.14
CA SER A 82 -4.71 6.80 27.22
C SER A 82 -5.45 7.56 28.32
N LYS A 83 -6.29 8.54 27.95
CA LYS A 83 -7.15 9.27 28.90
C LYS A 83 -8.13 8.34 29.63
N LYS A 84 -8.71 7.38 28.92
CA LYS A 84 -9.65 6.41 29.53
C LYS A 84 -8.95 5.48 30.52
N LEU A 85 -7.67 5.17 30.31
CA LEU A 85 -6.86 4.31 31.18
C LEU A 85 -6.34 5.03 32.42
N THR A 86 -6.01 6.32 32.30
CA THR A 86 -5.50 7.17 33.41
C THR A 86 -6.61 7.82 34.25
N SER A 87 -7.86 7.75 33.81
CA SER A 87 -9.06 8.20 34.53
C SER A 87 -9.64 7.15 35.50
N LYS A 88 -8.95 6.02 35.70
CA LYS A 88 -9.27 4.99 36.71
C LYS A 88 -8.24 5.03 37.82
#